data_AF-A0A3D4FLM7-F1
#
_entry.id   AF-A0A3D4FLM7-F1
#
_cell.length_a   1.000
_cell.length_b   1.000
_cell.length_c   1.000
_cell.angle_alpha   90.00
_cell.angle_beta   90.00
_cell.angle_gamma   90.00
#
_symmetry.space_group_name_H-M   'P 1'
#
loop_
_entity.id
_entity.type
_entity.pdbx_description
1 polymer ?
#
loop_
_entity_poly.entity_id
_entity_poly.type
_entity_poly.pdbx_seq_one_letter_code
_entity_poly.pdbx_strand_id
1 'polypeptide(L)'
;MSLSCIQTFLSDIQIREYDIAPIKNVRVLIFPEDKPKVPKKSDAQIDYVPEFMLEQLFDNINNLHKEVVPVVYTMFKTGLRISDVLELKQDCLVKLNNKFWIETDIEKTYVEGHRIPIDDELANMLAVLIENTKKYSNEDNNPENYIFVRYKGSRKCKPYAQRWVQQSLNLLAIDYNITDEVGNRYHFKDHSFRHTYALKMLNGGADILTVQELLAHASPEMTMRYAKLLDDTKRKVFDNAIKQGIFSFDESDKLKEENDGEIPSDILDMLYTNHKLNALDTPYGTCMQRKNGKCSYAKQPPCLTCNNGSPCKDLCVGAFEGDTIKYEILISSTKTMIENAKMYNRTEMVNENEELLKLYENIYSKISQGSMIYSRLDKLKKQVN
;
A
#
# COMPACT_ATOMS: atom_id res chain seq x y z
N MET A 1 11.23 -9.47 -32.88
CA MET A 1 12.21 -9.04 -31.86
C MET A 1 11.93 -7.58 -31.55
N SER A 2 11.66 -7.19 -30.30
CA SER A 2 11.21 -5.81 -30.04
C SER A 2 12.39 -4.83 -30.17
N LEU A 3 12.18 -3.66 -30.78
CA LEU A 3 13.16 -2.56 -30.82
C LEU A 3 13.67 -2.16 -29.42
N SER A 4 12.87 -2.44 -28.38
CA SER A 4 13.26 -2.23 -26.99
C SER A 4 14.38 -3.17 -26.56
N CYS A 5 14.36 -4.44 -26.99
CA CYS A 5 15.43 -5.40 -26.69
C CYS A 5 16.76 -4.98 -27.35
N ILE A 6 16.69 -4.51 -28.61
CA ILE A 6 17.86 -3.99 -29.33
C ILE A 6 18.40 -2.73 -28.62
N GLN A 7 17.52 -1.81 -28.23
CA GLN A 7 17.93 -0.60 -27.51
C GLN A 7 18.59 -0.92 -26.16
N THR A 8 18.05 -1.86 -25.39
CA THR A 8 18.67 -2.30 -24.13
C THR A 8 20.04 -2.92 -24.38
N PHE A 9 20.15 -3.85 -25.34
CA PHE A 9 21.43 -4.46 -25.70
C PHE A 9 22.48 -3.42 -26.11
N LEU A 10 22.12 -2.50 -27.03
CA LEU A 10 23.02 -1.45 -27.49
C LEU A 10 23.43 -0.50 -26.35
N SER A 11 22.51 -0.21 -25.42
CA SER A 11 22.80 0.63 -24.25
C SER A 11 23.77 -0.08 -23.31
N ASP A 12 23.59 -1.37 -23.07
CA ASP A 12 24.45 -2.16 -22.18
C ASP A 12 25.87 -2.28 -22.73
N ILE A 13 26.04 -2.58 -24.02
CA ILE A 13 27.37 -2.67 -24.63
C ILE A 13 28.07 -1.30 -24.68
N GLN A 14 27.31 -0.21 -24.82
CA GLN A 14 27.85 1.16 -24.78
C GLN A 14 28.26 1.59 -23.37
N ILE A 15 27.46 1.25 -22.34
CA ILE A 15 27.81 1.51 -20.93
C ILE A 15 29.04 0.71 -20.50
N ARG A 16 29.20 -0.51 -21.02
CA ARG A 16 30.31 -1.40 -20.70
C ARG A 16 31.51 -1.26 -21.65
N GLU A 17 31.49 -0.28 -22.55
CA GLU A 17 32.59 0.07 -23.46
C GLU A 17 33.11 -1.11 -24.32
N TYR A 18 32.21 -1.95 -24.82
CA TYR A 18 32.58 -3.05 -25.71
C TYR A 18 33.05 -2.49 -27.08
N ASP A 19 34.00 -3.15 -27.73
CA ASP A 19 34.56 -2.72 -29.03
C ASP A 19 33.51 -2.59 -30.15
N ILE A 20 32.44 -3.37 -30.06
CA ILE A 20 31.31 -3.37 -31.01
C ILE A 20 30.25 -2.32 -30.68
N ALA A 21 30.43 -1.55 -29.60
CA ALA A 21 29.45 -0.58 -29.16
C ALA A 21 29.31 0.58 -30.16
N PRO A 22 28.10 1.12 -30.33
CA PRO A 22 27.91 2.28 -31.18
C PRO A 22 28.66 3.49 -30.62
N ILE A 23 29.33 4.24 -31.50
CA ILE A 23 30.00 5.51 -31.16
C ILE A 23 28.98 6.59 -30.80
N LYS A 24 27.84 6.61 -31.52
CA LYS A 24 26.74 7.53 -31.23
C LYS A 24 25.90 7.03 -30.07
N ASN A 25 25.42 7.95 -29.24
CA ASN A 25 24.56 7.60 -28.10
C ASN A 25 23.32 6.83 -28.56
N VAL A 26 22.97 5.74 -27.88
CA VAL A 26 21.84 4.90 -28.26
C VAL A 26 20.50 5.66 -28.32
N ARG A 27 20.34 6.75 -27.56
CA ARG A 27 19.15 7.62 -27.61
C ARG A 27 18.96 8.37 -28.93
N VAL A 28 20.01 8.50 -29.74
CA VAL A 28 19.95 9.11 -31.09
C VAL A 28 19.95 8.07 -32.22
N LEU A 29 20.04 6.79 -31.88
CA LEU A 29 19.99 5.67 -32.84
C LEU A 29 18.60 5.04 -32.90
N ILE A 30 17.88 5.03 -31.78
CA ILE A 30 16.50 4.52 -31.67
C ILE A 30 15.68 5.57 -30.94
N PHE A 31 14.87 6.29 -31.70
CA PHE A 31 13.97 7.30 -31.17
C PHE A 31 12.71 6.65 -30.58
N PRO A 32 12.04 7.30 -29.61
CA PRO A 32 10.74 6.86 -29.12
C PRO A 32 9.72 6.65 -30.24
N GLU A 33 9.78 7.44 -31.30
CA GLU A 33 8.90 7.41 -32.47
C GLU A 33 9.13 6.18 -33.37
N ASP A 34 10.34 5.60 -33.36
CA ASP A 34 10.65 4.38 -34.12
C ASP A 34 9.96 3.15 -33.52
N LYS A 35 9.54 3.24 -32.25
CA LYS A 35 8.82 2.16 -31.58
C LYS A 35 7.36 2.23 -32.01
N PRO A 36 6.81 1.15 -32.61
CA PRO A 36 5.40 1.13 -32.98
C PRO A 36 4.56 1.41 -31.75
N LYS A 37 3.73 2.46 -31.82
CA LYS A 37 2.74 2.76 -30.79
C LYS A 37 1.71 1.64 -30.80
N VAL A 38 1.88 0.66 -29.92
CA VAL A 38 0.83 -0.33 -29.68
C VAL A 38 -0.37 0.45 -29.13
N PRO A 39 -1.56 0.37 -29.75
CA PRO A 39 -2.74 0.97 -29.16
C PRO A 39 -2.86 0.39 -27.76
N LYS A 40 -2.76 1.25 -26.74
CA LYS A 40 -3.00 0.81 -25.37
C LYS A 40 -4.40 0.22 -25.38
N LYS A 41 -4.53 -1.06 -25.01
CA LYS A 41 -5.85 -1.61 -24.66
C LYS A 41 -6.48 -0.58 -23.72
N SER A 42 -7.74 -0.23 -23.94
CA SER A 42 -8.41 0.73 -23.08
C SER A 42 -8.21 0.28 -21.63
N ASP A 43 -7.76 1.18 -20.76
CA ASP A 43 -7.58 0.92 -19.32
C ASP A 43 -8.87 0.41 -18.65
N ALA A 44 -10.00 0.46 -19.35
CA ALA A 44 -11.33 0.09 -18.90
C ALA A 44 -11.55 -1.43 -18.76
N GLN A 45 -10.76 -2.30 -19.39
CA GLN A 45 -11.00 -3.74 -19.35
C GLN A 45 -9.95 -4.46 -18.50
N ILE A 46 -10.18 -4.49 -17.19
CA ILE A 46 -9.43 -5.38 -16.30
C ILE A 46 -9.91 -6.80 -16.56
N ASP A 47 -8.97 -7.71 -16.80
CA ASP A 47 -9.22 -9.14 -17.05
C ASP A 47 -9.57 -9.89 -15.73
N TYR A 48 -10.65 -9.52 -15.04
CA TYR A 48 -11.17 -10.26 -13.89
C TYR A 48 -12.12 -11.39 -14.32
N VAL A 49 -12.47 -12.27 -13.38
CA VAL A 49 -13.43 -13.36 -13.57
C VAL A 49 -14.80 -12.87 -13.07
N PRO A 50 -15.81 -12.70 -13.93
CA PRO A 50 -17.16 -12.31 -13.51
C PRO A 50 -17.80 -13.34 -12.57
N GLU A 51 -18.74 -12.92 -11.73
CA GLU A 51 -19.38 -13.78 -10.72
C GLU A 51 -20.02 -15.02 -11.34
N PHE A 52 -20.78 -14.82 -12.43
CA PHE A 52 -21.40 -15.90 -13.20
C PHE A 52 -20.41 -16.99 -13.65
N MET A 53 -19.15 -16.62 -13.90
CA MET A 53 -18.09 -17.55 -14.30
C MET A 53 -17.45 -18.24 -13.10
N LEU A 54 -17.37 -17.54 -11.96
CA LEU A 54 -16.88 -18.12 -10.71
C LEU A 54 -17.84 -19.20 -10.21
N GLU A 55 -19.15 -18.96 -10.28
CA GLU A 55 -20.18 -19.94 -9.92
C GLU A 55 -20.01 -21.22 -10.76
N GLN A 56 -19.98 -21.09 -12.09
CA GLN A 56 -19.75 -22.21 -13.00
C GLN A 56 -18.41 -22.94 -12.72
N LEU A 57 -17.34 -22.21 -12.39
CA LEU A 57 -16.05 -22.79 -12.04
C LEU A 57 -16.12 -23.59 -10.74
N PHE A 58 -16.69 -23.02 -9.68
CA PHE A 58 -16.73 -23.65 -8.36
C PHE A 58 -17.73 -24.81 -8.29
N ASP A 59 -18.84 -24.75 -9.04
CA ASP A 59 -19.77 -25.87 -9.20
C ASP A 59 -19.09 -27.10 -9.85
N ASN A 60 -18.12 -26.86 -10.73
CA ASN A 60 -17.38 -27.90 -11.44
C ASN A 60 -15.98 -28.16 -10.87
N ILE A 61 -15.62 -27.56 -9.73
CA ILE A 61 -14.25 -27.60 -9.20
C ILE A 61 -13.78 -29.03 -8.86
N ASN A 62 -14.72 -29.90 -8.49
CA ASN A 62 -14.42 -31.31 -8.16
C ASN A 62 -13.99 -32.13 -9.38
N ASN A 63 -14.27 -31.65 -10.59
CA ASN A 63 -13.83 -32.26 -11.84
C ASN A 63 -12.44 -31.75 -12.28
N LEU A 64 -11.93 -30.70 -11.63
CA LEU A 64 -10.58 -30.21 -11.85
C LEU A 64 -9.58 -31.21 -11.24
N HIS A 65 -8.37 -31.25 -11.81
CA HIS A 65 -7.31 -32.08 -11.27
C HIS A 65 -7.06 -31.75 -9.79
N LYS A 66 -7.13 -32.75 -8.91
CA LYS A 66 -7.09 -32.59 -7.44
C LYS A 66 -5.95 -31.73 -6.89
N GLU A 67 -4.78 -31.76 -7.53
CA GLU A 67 -3.60 -30.98 -7.11
C GLU A 67 -3.69 -29.50 -7.54
N VAL A 68 -4.57 -29.17 -8.49
CA VAL A 68 -4.80 -27.80 -8.98
C VAL A 68 -5.84 -27.09 -8.10
N VAL A 69 -6.80 -27.82 -7.55
CA VAL A 69 -7.89 -27.26 -6.73
C VAL A 69 -7.35 -26.39 -5.57
N PRO A 70 -6.38 -26.84 -4.75
CA PRO A 70 -5.83 -26.00 -3.68
C PRO A 70 -5.11 -24.75 -4.17
N VAL A 71 -4.44 -24.82 -5.34
CA VAL A 71 -3.80 -23.65 -5.97
C VAL A 71 -4.86 -22.61 -6.33
N VAL A 72 -5.99 -23.03 -6.90
CA VAL A 72 -7.10 -22.15 -7.28
C VAL A 72 -7.73 -21.48 -6.07
N TYR A 73 -8.03 -22.24 -5.01
CA TYR A 73 -8.55 -21.68 -3.76
C TYR A 73 -7.59 -20.67 -3.14
N THR A 74 -6.30 -20.98 -3.13
CA THR A 74 -5.27 -20.07 -2.60
C THR A 74 -5.23 -18.78 -3.42
N MET A 75 -5.17 -18.87 -4.76
CA MET A 75 -5.18 -17.69 -5.64
C MET A 75 -6.45 -16.84 -5.47
N PHE A 76 -7.61 -17.48 -5.39
CA PHE A 76 -8.90 -16.82 -5.26
C PHE A 76 -9.08 -16.10 -3.92
N LYS A 77 -8.72 -16.75 -2.81
CA LYS A 77 -8.92 -16.21 -1.45
C LYS A 77 -7.83 -15.24 -1.01
N THR A 78 -6.66 -15.21 -1.65
CA THR A 78 -5.52 -14.37 -1.24
C THR A 78 -5.14 -13.28 -2.26
N GLY A 79 -5.49 -13.46 -3.53
CA GLY A 79 -5.04 -12.57 -4.60
C GLY A 79 -3.53 -12.63 -4.90
N LEU A 80 -2.80 -13.59 -4.36
CA LEU A 80 -1.39 -13.83 -4.69
C LEU A 80 -1.22 -14.12 -6.20
N ARG A 81 -0.04 -13.79 -6.75
CA ARG A 81 0.29 -14.21 -8.12
C ARG A 81 0.48 -15.72 -8.12
N ILE A 82 0.19 -16.36 -9.25
CA ILE A 82 0.35 -17.82 -9.40
C ILE A 82 1.80 -18.28 -9.13
N SER A 83 2.81 -17.48 -9.48
CA SER A 83 4.21 -17.74 -9.11
C SER A 83 4.36 -17.79 -7.59
N ASP A 84 3.92 -16.73 -6.92
CA ASP A 84 4.03 -16.54 -5.48
C ASP A 84 3.28 -17.66 -4.73
N VAL A 85 2.12 -18.11 -5.24
CA VAL A 85 1.38 -19.26 -4.69
C VAL A 85 2.16 -20.56 -4.84
N LEU A 86 2.70 -20.85 -6.03
CA LEU A 86 3.41 -22.10 -6.30
C LEU A 86 4.75 -22.19 -5.54
N GLU A 87 5.27 -21.05 -5.08
CA GLU A 87 6.50 -20.90 -4.30
C GLU A 87 6.24 -20.77 -2.79
N LEU A 88 5.00 -20.94 -2.33
CA LEU A 88 4.70 -21.00 -0.89
C LEU A 88 5.47 -22.14 -0.20
N LYS A 89 6.01 -21.84 0.97
CA LYS A 89 6.89 -22.71 1.76
C LYS A 89 6.16 -23.38 2.93
N GLN A 90 6.75 -24.43 3.50
CA GLN A 90 6.15 -25.23 4.58
C GLN A 90 5.86 -24.47 5.89
N ASP A 91 6.51 -23.33 6.08
CA ASP A 91 6.38 -22.43 7.22
C ASP A 91 5.45 -21.23 6.94
N CYS A 92 4.78 -21.20 5.78
CA CYS A 92 3.96 -20.06 5.37
C CYS A 92 2.72 -19.85 6.25
N LEU A 93 2.26 -20.86 7.00
CA LEU A 93 1.02 -20.77 7.78
C LEU A 93 1.30 -20.26 9.19
N VAL A 94 0.83 -19.04 9.50
CA VAL A 94 1.06 -18.37 10.78
C VAL A 94 -0.28 -18.12 11.49
N LYS A 95 -0.30 -18.25 12.82
CA LYS A 95 -1.49 -17.96 13.64
C LYS A 95 -1.20 -16.80 14.60
N LEU A 96 -1.95 -15.71 14.46
CA LEU A 96 -1.84 -14.49 15.28
C LEU A 96 -3.22 -14.16 15.86
N ASN A 97 -3.32 -13.95 17.17
CA ASN A 97 -4.58 -13.61 17.84
C ASN A 97 -5.74 -14.56 17.48
N ASN A 98 -5.47 -15.87 17.46
CA ASN A 98 -6.41 -16.92 17.04
C ASN A 98 -6.92 -16.83 15.58
N LYS A 99 -6.30 -16.02 14.72
CA LYS A 99 -6.62 -15.91 13.29
C LYS A 99 -5.44 -16.40 12.44
N PHE A 100 -5.74 -17.01 11.31
CA PHE A 100 -4.74 -17.56 10.40
C PHE A 100 -4.33 -16.56 9.32
N TRP A 101 -3.05 -16.64 8.96
CA TRP A 101 -2.39 -15.80 7.99
C TRP A 101 -1.47 -16.66 7.14
N ILE A 102 -1.27 -16.26 5.88
CA ILE A 102 -0.15 -16.69 5.06
C ILE A 102 0.95 -15.64 5.19
N GLU A 103 2.16 -16.06 5.53
CA GLU A 103 3.38 -15.26 5.51
C GLU A 103 4.29 -15.75 4.38
N THR A 104 4.73 -14.84 3.51
CA THR A 104 5.63 -15.14 2.39
C THR A 104 6.41 -13.91 1.96
N ASP A 105 7.56 -14.12 1.35
CA ASP A 105 8.27 -13.06 0.64
C ASP A 105 7.71 -12.89 -0.77
N ILE A 106 7.69 -11.65 -1.26
CA ILE A 106 7.25 -11.31 -2.61
C ILE A 106 8.42 -10.67 -3.34
N GLU A 107 9.19 -11.51 -4.04
CA GLU A 107 10.42 -11.12 -4.74
C GLU A 107 10.19 -10.00 -5.75
N LYS A 108 9.11 -10.09 -6.53
CA LYS A 108 8.81 -9.13 -7.61
C LYS A 108 8.70 -7.68 -7.13
N THR A 109 8.33 -7.48 -5.86
CA THR A 109 8.19 -6.16 -5.24
C THR A 109 9.13 -5.97 -4.06
N TYR A 110 10.04 -6.91 -3.79
CA TYR A 110 10.99 -6.89 -2.70
C TYR A 110 10.33 -6.65 -1.33
N VAL A 111 9.19 -7.30 -1.10
CA VAL A 111 8.48 -7.24 0.20
C VAL A 111 8.78 -8.52 0.96
N GLU A 112 9.43 -8.39 2.11
CA GLU A 112 9.74 -9.51 3.01
C GLU A 112 8.67 -9.65 4.08
N GLY A 113 8.34 -10.89 4.47
CA GLY A 113 7.37 -11.18 5.53
C GLY A 113 5.96 -10.66 5.23
N HIS A 114 5.54 -10.66 3.97
CA HIS A 114 4.21 -10.21 3.56
C HIS A 114 3.14 -11.11 4.16
N ARG A 115 2.17 -10.52 4.87
CA ARG A 115 1.10 -11.25 5.58
C ARG A 115 -0.26 -11.03 4.93
N ILE A 116 -0.95 -12.13 4.66
CA ILE A 116 -2.28 -12.12 4.05
C ILE A 116 -3.24 -12.89 4.97
N PRO A 117 -4.35 -12.27 5.42
CA PRO A 117 -5.33 -12.95 6.27
C PRO A 117 -6.07 -14.02 5.46
N ILE A 118 -6.32 -15.17 6.09
CA ILE A 118 -7.07 -16.28 5.49
C ILE A 118 -8.14 -16.82 6.44
N ASP A 119 -9.13 -17.50 5.88
CA ASP A 119 -10.13 -18.21 6.67
C ASP A 119 -9.64 -19.59 7.13
N ASP A 120 -10.36 -20.16 8.08
CA ASP A 120 -10.03 -21.46 8.69
C ASP A 120 -10.09 -22.61 7.67
N GLU A 121 -10.97 -22.51 6.67
CA GLU A 121 -11.11 -23.51 5.62
C GLU A 121 -9.82 -23.61 4.78
N LEU A 122 -9.31 -22.47 4.30
CA LEU A 122 -8.05 -22.43 3.57
C LEU A 122 -6.87 -22.83 4.46
N ALA A 123 -6.85 -22.38 5.71
CA ALA A 123 -5.81 -22.75 6.66
C ALA A 123 -5.73 -24.26 6.88
N ASN A 124 -6.88 -24.94 7.05
CA ASN A 124 -6.95 -26.39 7.18
C ASN A 124 -6.47 -27.11 5.91
N MET A 125 -6.85 -26.61 4.73
CA MET A 125 -6.38 -27.16 3.45
C MET A 125 -4.86 -27.06 3.32
N LEU A 126 -4.28 -25.90 3.63
CA LEU A 126 -2.83 -25.68 3.60
C LEU A 126 -2.11 -26.53 4.65
N ALA A 127 -2.66 -26.69 5.85
CA ALA A 127 -2.09 -27.54 6.89
C ALA A 127 -1.95 -28.99 6.44
N VAL A 128 -2.97 -29.54 5.77
CA VAL A 128 -2.93 -30.89 5.18
C VAL A 128 -1.86 -31.00 4.08
N LEU A 129 -1.70 -29.97 3.25
CA LEU A 129 -0.63 -29.93 2.23
C LEU A 129 0.76 -29.88 2.86
N ILE A 130 0.95 -29.08 3.91
CA ILE A 130 2.21 -28.97 4.65
C ILE A 130 2.57 -30.32 5.29
N GLU A 131 1.62 -31.00 5.92
CA GLU A 131 1.85 -32.32 6.52
C GLU A 131 2.26 -33.35 5.46
N ASN A 132 1.55 -33.40 4.34
CA ASN A 132 1.87 -34.30 3.23
C ASN A 132 3.25 -34.01 2.63
N THR A 133 3.59 -32.74 2.39
CA THR A 133 4.90 -32.39 1.85
C THR A 133 6.02 -32.75 2.81
N LYS A 134 5.91 -32.43 4.09
CA LYS A 134 6.88 -32.86 5.13
C LYS A 134 7.11 -34.37 5.15
N LYS A 135 6.06 -35.16 4.91
CA LYS A 135 6.15 -36.63 4.84
C LYS A 135 6.90 -37.14 3.62
N TYR A 136 6.80 -36.47 2.47
CA TYR A 136 7.30 -36.98 1.19
C TYR A 136 8.55 -36.25 0.65
N SER A 137 8.89 -35.08 1.19
CA SER A 137 10.02 -34.26 0.78
C SER A 137 11.17 -34.24 1.79
N ASN A 138 12.38 -33.97 1.30
CA ASN A 138 13.60 -33.77 2.08
C ASN A 138 14.45 -32.65 1.43
N GLU A 139 15.55 -32.28 2.06
CA GLU A 139 16.43 -31.20 1.58
C GLU A 139 17.00 -31.46 0.18
N ASP A 140 17.23 -32.73 -0.20
CA ASP A 140 17.77 -33.08 -1.52
C ASP A 140 16.76 -32.86 -2.65
N ASN A 141 15.48 -33.15 -2.40
CA ASN A 141 14.44 -33.16 -3.43
C ASN A 141 13.52 -31.93 -3.40
N ASN A 142 13.52 -31.18 -2.30
CA ASN A 142 12.77 -29.94 -2.08
C ASN A 142 13.57 -28.97 -1.18
N PRO A 143 14.74 -28.48 -1.64
CA PRO A 143 15.60 -27.63 -0.81
C PRO A 143 14.92 -26.34 -0.33
N GLU A 144 13.98 -25.83 -1.11
CA GLU A 144 13.24 -24.59 -0.81
C GLU A 144 11.99 -24.82 0.06
N ASN A 145 11.69 -26.07 0.43
CA ASN A 145 10.54 -26.46 1.24
C ASN A 145 9.17 -26.02 0.68
N TYR A 146 8.97 -26.10 -0.63
CA TYR A 146 7.69 -25.74 -1.26
C TYR A 146 6.55 -26.70 -0.90
N ILE A 147 5.31 -26.17 -0.82
CA ILE A 147 4.11 -26.96 -0.48
C ILE A 147 3.32 -27.47 -1.69
N PHE A 148 3.38 -26.77 -2.84
CA PHE A 148 2.69 -27.17 -4.07
C PHE A 148 3.59 -27.99 -4.98
N VAL A 149 3.94 -29.20 -4.55
CA VAL A 149 4.91 -30.06 -5.23
C VAL A 149 4.32 -31.36 -5.75
N ARG A 150 4.98 -31.96 -6.74
CA ARG A 150 4.58 -33.26 -7.31
C ARG A 150 4.98 -34.41 -6.40
N TYR A 151 4.06 -35.31 -6.08
CA TYR A 151 4.39 -36.48 -5.24
C TYR A 151 4.97 -37.69 -6.00
N LYS A 152 4.95 -37.68 -7.34
CA LYS A 152 5.33 -38.83 -8.19
C LYS A 152 6.14 -38.40 -9.42
N GLY A 153 6.85 -39.36 -10.01
CA GLY A 153 7.59 -39.21 -11.26
C GLY A 153 9.00 -38.60 -11.10
N SER A 154 9.68 -38.35 -12.21
CA SER A 154 11.06 -37.83 -12.24
C SER A 154 11.21 -36.41 -11.70
N ARG A 155 10.12 -35.66 -11.62
CA ARG A 155 10.05 -34.31 -11.02
C ARG A 155 9.40 -34.31 -9.64
N LYS A 156 9.46 -35.44 -8.93
CA LYS A 156 8.97 -35.55 -7.55
C LYS A 156 9.58 -34.45 -6.69
N CYS A 157 8.77 -33.87 -5.81
CA CYS A 157 9.10 -32.80 -4.87
C CYS A 157 9.51 -31.46 -5.51
N LYS A 158 9.35 -31.31 -6.84
CA LYS A 158 9.46 -30.03 -7.54
C LYS A 158 8.08 -29.36 -7.67
N PRO A 159 8.01 -28.02 -7.68
CA PRO A 159 6.75 -27.30 -7.78
C PRO A 159 6.05 -27.55 -9.12
N TYR A 160 4.73 -27.36 -9.13
CA TYR A 160 3.94 -27.37 -10.37
C TYR A 160 4.32 -26.19 -11.27
N ALA A 161 4.09 -26.34 -12.58
CA ALA A 161 4.33 -25.26 -13.52
C ALA A 161 3.06 -24.42 -13.65
N GLN A 162 3.18 -23.09 -13.63
CA GLN A 162 2.09 -22.15 -13.87
C GLN A 162 1.27 -22.51 -15.12
N ARG A 163 1.95 -22.80 -16.23
CA ARG A 163 1.30 -23.18 -17.50
C ARG A 163 0.41 -24.42 -17.35
N TRP A 164 0.80 -25.39 -16.52
CA TRP A 164 0.02 -26.60 -16.31
C TRP A 164 -1.27 -26.30 -15.55
N VAL A 165 -1.22 -25.48 -14.51
CA VAL A 165 -2.40 -25.02 -13.76
C VAL A 165 -3.37 -24.27 -14.70
N GLN A 166 -2.85 -23.33 -15.50
CA GLN A 166 -3.66 -22.59 -16.47
C GLN A 166 -4.28 -23.52 -17.52
N GLN A 167 -3.54 -24.49 -18.05
CA GLN A 167 -4.06 -25.47 -18.99
C GLN A 167 -5.16 -26.32 -18.37
N SER A 168 -4.97 -26.81 -17.14
CA SER A 168 -6.00 -27.59 -16.42
C SER A 168 -7.29 -26.80 -16.22
N LEU A 169 -7.20 -25.52 -15.83
CA LEU A 169 -8.37 -24.64 -15.71
C LEU A 169 -9.10 -24.43 -17.04
N ASN A 170 -8.34 -24.21 -18.12
CA ASN A 170 -8.93 -23.98 -19.43
C ASN A 170 -9.47 -25.27 -20.06
N LEU A 171 -8.91 -26.44 -19.74
CA LEU A 171 -9.49 -27.73 -20.10
C LEU A 171 -10.82 -27.96 -19.37
N LEU A 172 -10.89 -27.65 -18.07
CA LEU A 172 -12.16 -27.69 -17.34
C LEU A 172 -13.21 -26.77 -17.98
N ALA A 173 -12.82 -25.54 -18.36
CA ALA A 173 -13.70 -24.62 -19.06
C ALA A 173 -14.20 -25.17 -20.41
N ILE A 174 -13.37 -25.97 -21.08
CA ILE A 174 -13.71 -26.64 -22.34
C ILE A 174 -14.71 -27.77 -22.09
N ASP A 175 -14.42 -28.64 -21.13
CA ASP A 175 -15.15 -29.88 -20.88
C ASP A 175 -16.52 -29.62 -20.25
N TYR A 176 -16.63 -28.60 -19.40
CA TYR A 176 -17.86 -28.22 -18.68
C TYR A 176 -18.53 -26.97 -19.24
N ASN A 177 -18.07 -26.50 -20.40
CA ASN A 177 -18.64 -25.38 -21.13
C ASN A 177 -18.85 -24.10 -20.27
N ILE A 178 -17.79 -23.67 -19.58
CA ILE A 178 -17.80 -22.43 -18.82
C ILE A 178 -17.81 -21.25 -19.80
N THR A 179 -18.96 -20.55 -19.92
CA THR A 179 -19.19 -19.49 -20.92
C THR A 179 -19.70 -18.20 -20.31
N ASP A 180 -19.37 -17.07 -20.95
CA ASP A 180 -19.93 -15.76 -20.59
C ASP A 180 -21.45 -15.68 -20.85
N GLU A 181 -22.06 -14.56 -20.48
CA GLU A 181 -23.51 -14.32 -20.63
C GLU A 181 -24.01 -14.43 -22.09
N VAL A 182 -23.10 -14.31 -23.08
CA VAL A 182 -23.39 -14.38 -24.51
C VAL A 182 -23.09 -15.78 -25.07
N GLY A 183 -22.64 -16.71 -24.22
CA GLY A 183 -22.31 -18.09 -24.59
C GLY A 183 -20.91 -18.28 -25.16
N ASN A 184 -20.03 -17.27 -25.10
CA ASN A 184 -18.64 -17.45 -25.52
C ASN A 184 -17.84 -18.13 -24.42
N ARG A 185 -17.02 -19.10 -24.81
CA ARG A 185 -16.14 -19.83 -23.88
C ARG A 185 -15.17 -18.88 -23.18
N TYR A 186 -15.10 -18.99 -21.86
CA TYR A 186 -14.17 -18.20 -21.07
C TYR A 186 -12.79 -18.81 -21.05
N HIS A 187 -11.79 -17.93 -21.11
CA HIS A 187 -10.39 -18.29 -21.06
C HIS A 187 -9.74 -17.71 -19.81
N PHE A 188 -9.37 -18.57 -18.86
CA PHE A 188 -8.73 -18.19 -17.61
C PHE A 188 -7.28 -17.73 -17.87
N LYS A 189 -7.00 -16.46 -17.56
CA LYS A 189 -5.64 -15.89 -17.60
C LYS A 189 -4.98 -15.95 -16.23
N ASP A 190 -3.66 -15.90 -16.21
CA ASP A 190 -2.84 -16.11 -15.00
C ASP A 190 -3.17 -15.16 -13.84
N HIS A 191 -3.59 -13.94 -14.13
CA HIS A 191 -3.83 -12.90 -13.13
C HIS A 191 -5.33 -12.62 -12.89
N SER A 192 -6.22 -13.38 -13.53
CA SER A 192 -7.66 -13.10 -13.45
C SER A 192 -8.21 -13.26 -12.03
N PHE A 193 -7.77 -14.28 -11.28
CA PHE A 193 -8.15 -14.44 -9.86
C PHE A 193 -7.66 -13.29 -8.99
N ARG A 194 -6.45 -12.80 -9.22
CA ARG A 194 -5.90 -11.64 -8.50
C ARG A 194 -6.69 -10.36 -8.76
N HIS A 195 -7.08 -10.12 -10.01
CA HIS A 195 -7.95 -8.99 -10.34
C HIS A 195 -9.33 -9.12 -9.69
N THR A 196 -9.87 -10.35 -9.67
CA THR A 196 -11.14 -10.67 -9.02
C THR A 196 -11.09 -10.43 -7.52
N TYR A 197 -10.02 -10.88 -6.84
CA TYR A 197 -9.79 -10.62 -5.42
C TYR A 197 -9.76 -9.12 -5.13
N ALA A 198 -8.99 -8.35 -5.91
CA ALA A 198 -8.91 -6.90 -5.75
C ALA A 198 -10.27 -6.21 -5.86
N LEU A 199 -11.06 -6.58 -6.88
CA LEU A 199 -12.39 -6.02 -7.09
C LEU A 199 -13.38 -6.44 -6.01
N LYS A 200 -13.35 -7.71 -5.58
CA LYS A 200 -14.19 -8.21 -4.48
C LYS A 200 -13.88 -7.48 -3.17
N MET A 201 -12.60 -7.26 -2.84
CA MET A 201 -12.21 -6.51 -1.65
C MET A 201 -12.68 -5.05 -1.70
N LEU A 202 -12.48 -4.36 -2.82
CA LEU A 202 -12.97 -2.98 -3.00
C LEU A 202 -14.50 -2.89 -2.93
N ASN A 203 -15.21 -3.83 -3.58
CA ASN A 203 -16.68 -3.90 -3.53
C ASN A 203 -17.20 -4.26 -2.13
N GLY A 204 -16.41 -4.99 -1.34
CA GLY A 204 -16.67 -5.28 0.07
C GLY A 204 -16.39 -4.10 1.00
N GLY A 205 -15.94 -2.95 0.48
CA GLY A 205 -15.69 -1.74 1.26
C GLY A 205 -14.26 -1.58 1.76
N ALA A 206 -13.32 -2.46 1.38
CA ALA A 206 -11.91 -2.24 1.68
C ALA A 206 -11.39 -1.00 0.95
N ASP A 207 -10.61 -0.18 1.64
CA ASP A 207 -10.01 0.99 1.01
C ASP A 207 -8.85 0.59 0.07
N ILE A 208 -8.49 1.51 -0.83
CA ILE A 208 -7.50 1.24 -1.87
C ILE A 208 -6.10 0.98 -1.32
N LEU A 209 -5.73 1.55 -0.16
CA LEU A 209 -4.43 1.32 0.46
C LEU A 209 -4.39 -0.07 1.08
N THR A 210 -5.45 -0.49 1.76
CA THR A 210 -5.58 -1.87 2.25
C THR A 210 -5.45 -2.88 1.11
N VAL A 211 -6.12 -2.65 -0.02
CA VAL A 211 -6.00 -3.55 -1.19
C VAL A 211 -4.61 -3.47 -1.83
N GLN A 212 -3.97 -2.29 -1.83
CA GLN A 212 -2.58 -2.15 -2.29
C GLN A 212 -1.62 -2.97 -1.44
N GLU A 213 -1.77 -2.93 -0.12
CA GLU A 213 -0.97 -3.68 0.85
C GLU A 213 -1.21 -5.18 0.69
N LEU A 214 -2.46 -5.66 0.71
CA LEU A 214 -2.80 -7.08 0.55
C LEU A 214 -2.22 -7.70 -0.72
N LEU A 215 -2.24 -6.93 -1.81
CA LEU A 215 -1.68 -7.34 -3.10
C LEU A 215 -0.16 -7.16 -3.18
N ALA A 216 0.50 -6.51 -2.22
CA ALA A 216 1.90 -6.10 -2.27
C ALA A 216 2.24 -5.37 -3.57
N HIS A 217 1.51 -4.28 -3.84
CA HIS A 217 1.80 -3.40 -4.97
C HIS A 217 2.87 -2.38 -4.61
N ALA A 218 3.96 -2.36 -5.38
CA ALA A 218 5.05 -1.39 -5.26
C ALA A 218 4.62 0.07 -5.48
N SER A 219 3.47 0.33 -6.10
CA SER A 219 2.98 1.70 -6.33
C SER A 219 1.44 1.77 -6.30
N PRO A 220 0.85 2.89 -5.82
CA PRO A 220 -0.59 3.09 -5.80
C PRO A 220 -1.24 3.06 -7.19
N GLU A 221 -0.52 3.49 -8.23
CA GLU A 221 -1.02 3.53 -9.61
C GLU A 221 -1.43 2.12 -10.10
N MET A 222 -0.74 1.07 -9.65
CA MET A 222 -1.09 -0.31 -9.97
C MET A 222 -2.43 -0.73 -9.36
N THR A 223 -2.83 -0.15 -8.23
CA THR A 223 -4.14 -0.40 -7.59
C THR A 223 -5.22 0.53 -8.14
N MET A 224 -4.87 1.77 -8.49
CA MET A 224 -5.80 2.77 -9.06
C MET A 224 -6.53 2.31 -10.31
N ARG A 225 -5.99 1.34 -11.06
CA ARG A 225 -6.71 0.72 -12.18
C ARG A 225 -8.07 0.16 -11.77
N TYR A 226 -8.21 -0.37 -10.56
CA TYR A 226 -9.47 -0.94 -10.07
C TYR A 226 -10.48 0.13 -9.65
N ALA A 227 -10.04 1.34 -9.30
CA ALA A 227 -10.92 2.43 -8.88
C ALA A 227 -11.84 2.94 -10.01
N LYS A 228 -11.46 2.72 -11.28
CA LYS A 228 -12.24 3.16 -12.45
C LYS A 228 -13.52 2.33 -12.69
N LEU A 229 -13.68 1.18 -12.04
CA LEU A 229 -14.75 0.19 -12.31
C LEU A 229 -16.00 0.33 -11.42
N LEU A 230 -16.17 1.47 -10.73
CA LEU A 230 -16.99 1.52 -9.51
C LEU A 230 -18.06 2.62 -9.49
N ASP A 231 -18.79 2.86 -10.59
CA ASP A 231 -19.90 3.83 -10.56
C ASP A 231 -21.05 3.38 -9.64
N ASP A 232 -21.42 2.09 -9.65
CA ASP A 232 -22.42 1.55 -8.70
C ASP A 232 -21.91 1.50 -7.25
N THR A 233 -20.60 1.31 -7.08
CA THR A 233 -19.97 1.31 -5.75
C THR A 233 -19.88 2.73 -5.19
N LYS A 234 -19.69 3.77 -6.01
CA LYS A 234 -19.88 5.17 -5.57
C LYS A 234 -21.28 5.38 -5.01
N ARG A 235 -22.31 4.83 -5.67
CA ARG A 235 -23.69 4.92 -5.19
C ARG A 235 -23.89 4.17 -3.86
N LYS A 236 -23.37 2.95 -3.73
CA LYS A 236 -23.44 2.18 -2.48
C LYS A 236 -22.69 2.83 -1.32
N VAL A 237 -21.50 3.38 -1.58
CA VAL A 237 -20.70 4.12 -0.59
C VAL A 237 -21.46 5.38 -0.15
N PHE A 238 -22.04 6.11 -1.10
CA PHE A 238 -22.88 7.26 -0.81
C PHE A 238 -24.14 6.88 -0.01
N ASP A 239 -24.87 5.84 -0.42
CA ASP A 239 -26.07 5.37 0.27
C ASP A 239 -25.74 4.86 1.68
N ASN A 240 -24.58 4.22 1.90
CA ASN A 240 -24.12 3.85 3.23
C ASN A 240 -23.76 5.08 4.06
N ALA A 241 -23.09 6.08 3.49
CA ALA A 241 -22.80 7.34 4.19
C ALA A 241 -24.09 8.08 4.60
N ILE A 242 -25.12 8.06 3.74
CA ILE A 242 -26.45 8.60 4.05
C ILE A 242 -27.13 7.80 5.16
N LYS A 243 -27.09 6.46 5.11
CA LYS A 243 -27.65 5.58 6.16
C LYS A 243 -26.96 5.74 7.51
N GLN A 244 -25.65 6.01 7.50
CA GLN A 244 -24.85 6.31 8.69
C GLN A 244 -25.07 7.75 9.20
N GLY A 245 -26.04 8.49 8.65
CA GLY A 245 -26.38 9.82 9.13
C GLY A 245 -25.37 10.92 8.78
N ILE A 246 -24.28 10.62 8.05
CA ILE A 246 -23.16 11.54 7.76
C ILE A 246 -23.62 12.83 7.08
N PHE A 247 -24.75 12.79 6.36
CA PHE A 247 -25.36 13.98 5.72
C PHE A 247 -26.81 14.20 6.14
N SER A 248 -27.24 13.63 7.27
CA SER A 248 -28.59 13.85 7.78
C SER A 248 -28.65 15.21 8.50
N PHE A 249 -29.77 15.92 8.38
CA PHE A 249 -30.01 17.20 9.07
C PHE A 249 -31.17 17.02 10.06
N ASP A 250 -31.10 17.67 11.21
CA ASP A 250 -32.23 17.77 12.13
C ASP A 250 -33.30 18.76 11.60
N GLU A 251 -34.45 18.83 12.27
CA GLU A 251 -35.54 19.77 11.92
C GLU A 251 -35.13 21.25 12.03
N SER A 252 -33.91 21.55 12.48
CA SER A 252 -33.32 22.88 12.60
C SER A 252 -32.23 23.17 11.56
N ASP A 253 -32.15 22.37 10.48
CA ASP A 253 -31.13 22.46 9.42
C ASP A 253 -29.68 22.31 9.92
N LYS A 254 -29.47 21.65 11.06
CA LYS A 254 -28.12 21.32 11.57
C LYS A 254 -27.79 19.86 11.28
N LEU A 255 -26.53 19.60 10.94
CA LEU A 255 -26.03 18.25 10.67
C LEU A 255 -26.27 17.35 11.89
N LYS A 256 -27.01 16.26 11.70
CA LYS A 256 -27.16 15.17 12.67
C LYS A 256 -25.92 14.28 12.58
N GLU A 257 -25.00 14.41 13.52
CA GLU A 257 -23.95 13.42 13.72
C GLU A 257 -24.53 12.24 14.53
N GLU A 258 -25.16 11.27 13.85
CA GLU A 258 -25.38 9.95 14.43
C GLU A 258 -24.09 9.13 14.25
N ASN A 259 -23.16 9.28 15.21
CA ASN A 259 -21.96 8.46 15.29
C ASN A 259 -22.31 7.03 15.72
N ASP A 260 -22.71 6.17 14.79
CA ASP A 260 -22.94 4.74 15.05
C ASP A 260 -21.64 3.91 14.98
N GLY A 261 -20.58 4.49 15.53
CA GLY A 261 -19.27 3.88 15.62
C GLY A 261 -18.36 4.84 16.36
N GLU A 262 -18.34 4.73 17.69
CA GLU A 262 -17.15 5.14 18.43
C GLU A 262 -15.97 4.40 17.76
N ILE A 263 -15.09 5.14 17.09
CA ILE A 263 -13.74 4.63 16.81
C ILE A 263 -13.25 4.18 18.18
N PRO A 264 -12.99 2.87 18.41
CA PRO A 264 -12.58 2.40 19.72
C PRO A 264 -11.45 3.29 20.21
N SER A 265 -11.49 3.74 21.47
CA SER A 265 -10.44 4.57 22.08
C SER A 265 -9.07 4.02 21.70
N ASP A 266 -8.92 2.70 21.70
CA ASP A 266 -7.73 1.96 21.32
C ASP A 266 -7.26 2.19 19.87
N ILE A 267 -8.14 2.37 18.89
CA ILE A 267 -7.78 2.67 17.50
C ILE A 267 -7.42 4.14 17.34
N LEU A 268 -8.15 5.04 17.99
CA LEU A 268 -7.81 6.46 18.01
C LEU A 268 -6.47 6.66 18.71
N ASP A 269 -6.28 6.04 19.87
CA ASP A 269 -5.05 5.97 20.63
C ASP A 269 -3.97 5.26 19.84
N MET A 270 -4.24 4.21 19.06
CA MET A 270 -3.25 3.56 18.21
C MET A 270 -2.84 4.44 17.03
N LEU A 271 -3.76 5.17 16.38
CA LEU A 271 -3.45 6.11 15.30
C LEU A 271 -2.69 7.33 15.85
N TYR A 272 -3.10 7.84 17.01
CA TYR A 272 -2.42 8.91 17.73
C TYR A 272 -1.05 8.44 18.24
N THR A 273 -0.94 7.20 18.70
CA THR A 273 0.31 6.55 19.14
C THR A 273 1.21 6.25 17.94
N ASN A 274 0.69 5.80 16.80
CA ASN A 274 1.47 5.62 15.57
C ASN A 274 1.98 6.96 15.03
N HIS A 275 1.16 8.01 15.08
CA HIS A 275 1.62 9.35 14.74
C HIS A 275 2.64 9.89 15.75
N LYS A 276 2.46 9.66 17.05
CA LYS A 276 3.41 10.02 18.12
C LYS A 276 4.73 9.24 18.02
N LEU A 277 4.71 7.94 17.74
CA LEU A 277 5.88 7.06 17.66
C LEU A 277 6.71 7.30 16.39
N ASN A 278 6.08 7.78 15.32
CA ASN A 278 6.76 8.09 14.06
C ASN A 278 7.09 9.58 13.88
N ALA A 279 6.74 10.42 14.85
CA ALA A 279 7.10 11.82 14.87
C ALA A 279 8.33 12.05 15.74
N LEU A 280 9.13 13.05 15.38
CA LEU A 280 10.33 13.42 16.13
C LEU A 280 10.09 14.72 16.89
N ASP A 281 10.30 14.68 18.20
CA ASP A 281 10.14 15.85 19.05
C ASP A 281 11.25 16.87 18.80
N THR A 282 10.89 18.14 18.57
CA THR A 282 11.85 19.23 18.33
C THR A 282 11.63 20.36 19.35
N PRO A 283 12.63 21.26 19.53
CA PRO A 283 12.50 22.40 20.43
C PRO A 283 11.33 23.35 20.11
N TYR A 284 10.83 23.36 18.86
CA TYR A 284 9.77 24.27 18.41
C TYR A 284 8.43 23.57 18.15
N GLY A 285 8.35 22.24 18.30
CA GLY A 285 7.15 21.47 17.99
C GLY A 285 7.48 20.05 17.55
N THR A 286 6.56 19.40 16.87
CA THR A 286 6.64 18.00 16.46
C THR A 286 6.91 17.86 14.96
N CYS A 287 7.97 17.14 14.57
CA CYS A 287 8.29 16.85 13.17
C CYS A 287 7.49 15.63 12.68
N MET A 288 6.62 15.83 11.69
CA MET A 288 5.75 14.80 11.11
C MET A 288 6.36 14.09 9.89
N GLN A 289 7.63 14.37 9.56
CA GLN A 289 8.29 13.72 8.43
C GLN A 289 8.59 12.25 8.77
N ARG A 290 8.00 11.31 8.01
CA ARG A 290 8.22 9.85 8.19
C ARG A 290 9.71 9.49 8.14
N LYS A 291 10.09 8.41 8.83
CA LYS A 291 11.46 7.88 8.97
C LYS A 291 12.26 7.72 7.65
N ASN A 292 11.57 7.59 6.50
CA ASN A 292 12.19 7.45 5.17
C ASN A 292 12.43 8.79 4.43
N GLY A 293 12.07 9.92 5.01
CA GLY A 293 12.35 11.24 4.44
C GLY A 293 13.79 11.68 4.72
N LYS A 294 14.60 11.93 3.69
CA LYS A 294 15.97 12.47 3.80
C LYS A 294 15.98 13.96 4.21
N CYS A 295 15.43 14.30 5.38
CA CYS A 295 15.55 15.66 5.91
C CYS A 295 16.87 15.81 6.67
N SER A 296 17.79 16.61 6.12
CA SER A 296 19.10 16.89 6.74
C SER A 296 18.99 17.59 8.10
N TYR A 297 17.88 18.29 8.34
CA TYR A 297 17.62 19.09 9.54
C TYR A 297 16.69 18.39 10.55
N ALA A 298 16.21 17.17 10.29
CA ALA A 298 15.30 16.50 11.23
C ALA A 298 15.93 16.26 12.61
N LYS A 299 17.26 16.16 12.69
CA LYS A 299 18.00 15.99 13.95
C LYS A 299 18.64 17.28 14.48
N GLN A 300 18.42 18.43 13.84
CA GLN A 300 19.10 19.70 14.14
C GLN A 300 18.13 20.89 14.02
N PRO A 301 17.97 21.76 15.04
CA PRO A 301 17.28 23.04 14.84
C PRO A 301 18.03 23.91 13.80
N PRO A 302 17.36 24.81 13.04
CA PRO A 302 16.02 25.35 13.28
C PRO A 302 14.95 24.95 12.25
N CYS A 303 13.80 24.44 12.74
CA CYS A 303 12.65 24.12 11.89
C CYS A 303 11.76 25.34 11.55
N LEU A 304 11.84 26.44 12.32
CA LEU A 304 11.06 27.66 12.06
C LEU A 304 11.59 28.48 10.89
N THR A 305 12.84 28.25 10.46
CA THR A 305 13.49 29.04 9.41
C THR A 305 14.20 28.19 8.35
N CYS A 306 14.01 26.86 8.36
CA CYS A 306 14.72 25.95 7.46
C CYS A 306 14.41 26.15 5.97
N ASN A 307 13.31 26.85 5.61
CA ASN A 307 12.91 27.13 4.23
C ASN A 307 13.12 28.60 3.88
N ASN A 308 14.36 29.06 3.74
CA ASN A 308 14.66 30.47 3.39
C ASN A 308 13.98 31.47 4.37
N GLY A 309 14.00 31.17 5.68
CA GLY A 309 13.35 31.99 6.70
C GLY A 309 11.88 31.64 6.97
N SER A 310 11.29 30.69 6.23
CA SER A 310 9.95 30.16 6.52
C SER A 310 9.98 28.87 7.35
N PRO A 311 8.92 28.59 8.13
CA PRO A 311 8.78 27.32 8.83
C PRO A 311 8.81 26.10 7.91
N CYS A 312 9.29 24.99 8.45
CA CYS A 312 9.28 23.70 7.78
C CYS A 312 7.85 23.29 7.44
N LYS A 313 7.65 22.65 6.28
CA LYS A 313 6.33 22.15 5.85
C LYS A 313 5.84 20.96 6.68
N ASP A 314 6.76 20.30 7.37
CA ASP A 314 6.51 19.08 8.14
C ASP A 314 6.62 19.33 9.67
N LEU A 315 6.88 20.58 10.09
CA LEU A 315 6.86 20.96 11.52
C LEU A 315 5.43 21.28 11.93
N CYS A 316 4.91 20.61 12.94
CA CYS A 316 3.60 20.87 13.52
C CYS A 316 3.72 21.35 14.97
N VAL A 317 3.08 22.45 15.31
CA VAL A 317 3.10 23.04 16.66
C VAL A 317 1.71 22.96 17.27
N GLY A 318 1.60 22.46 18.51
CA GLY A 318 0.32 22.22 19.18
C GLY A 318 -0.27 20.85 18.89
N ALA A 319 0.51 19.94 18.29
CA ALA A 319 0.14 18.53 18.12
C ALA A 319 0.31 17.74 19.42
N PHE A 320 1.13 18.24 20.35
CA PHE A 320 1.44 17.61 21.61
C PHE A 320 1.17 18.56 22.77
N GLU A 321 0.61 18.05 23.87
CA GLU A 321 0.26 18.85 25.05
C GLU A 321 1.48 19.60 25.61
N GLY A 322 2.66 18.97 25.57
CA GLY A 322 3.92 19.57 26.01
C GLY A 322 4.45 20.70 25.12
N ASP A 323 3.87 20.96 23.94
CA ASP A 323 4.28 22.12 23.12
C ASP A 323 3.96 23.44 23.83
N THR A 324 2.90 23.50 24.63
CA THR A 324 2.58 24.69 25.45
C THR A 324 3.74 25.05 26.39
N ILE A 325 4.23 24.05 27.13
CA ILE A 325 5.35 24.16 28.07
C ILE A 325 6.63 24.62 27.35
N LYS A 326 6.92 24.09 26.15
CA LYS A 326 8.08 24.52 25.37
C LYS A 326 8.03 26.02 25.07
N TYR A 327 6.86 26.52 24.66
CA TYR A 327 6.70 27.94 24.35
C TYR A 327 6.70 28.83 25.60
N GLU A 328 6.24 28.35 26.75
CA GLU A 328 6.43 29.06 28.03
C GLU A 328 7.92 29.24 28.38
N ILE A 329 8.72 28.18 28.19
CA ILE A 329 10.17 28.21 28.41
C ILE A 329 10.84 29.18 27.44
N LEU A 330 10.46 29.14 26.16
CA LEU A 330 11.00 30.06 25.15
C LEU A 330 10.65 31.52 25.49
N ILE A 331 9.41 31.82 25.86
CA ILE A 331 8.95 33.16 26.24
C ILE A 331 9.72 33.68 27.47
N SER A 332 9.84 32.86 28.52
CA SER A 332 10.55 33.26 29.75
C SER A 332 12.05 33.48 29.50
N SER A 333 12.69 32.61 28.72
CA SER A 333 14.08 32.77 28.29
C SER A 333 14.29 34.05 27.48
N THR A 334 13.42 34.34 26.50
CA THR A 334 13.54 35.56 25.67
C THR A 334 13.32 36.83 26.48
N LYS A 335 12.36 36.86 27.42
CA LYS A 335 12.16 37.99 28.34
C LYS A 335 13.42 38.30 29.14
N THR A 336 14.05 37.25 29.70
CA THR A 336 15.32 37.38 30.43
C THR A 336 16.44 37.93 29.54
N MET A 337 16.52 37.49 28.27
CA MET A 337 17.51 38.02 27.33
C MET A 337 17.28 39.49 26.98
N ILE A 338 16.03 39.93 26.84
CA ILE A 338 15.69 41.34 26.60
C ILE A 338 16.14 42.21 27.79
N GLU A 339 15.87 41.77 29.02
CA GLU A 339 16.29 42.49 30.23
C GLU A 339 17.81 42.64 30.30
N ASN A 340 18.54 41.54 30.06
CA ASN A 340 20.00 41.55 30.01
C ASN A 340 20.51 42.47 28.90
N ALA A 341 19.95 42.40 27.69
CA ALA A 341 20.35 43.24 26.57
C ALA A 341 20.12 44.74 26.85
N LYS A 342 19.03 45.08 27.58
CA LYS A 342 18.73 46.45 28.05
C LYS A 342 19.78 46.92 29.06
N MET A 343 20.19 46.08 30.01
CA MET A 343 21.24 46.43 30.99
C MET A 343 22.58 46.78 30.32
N TYR A 344 22.95 46.07 29.25
CA TYR A 344 24.20 46.28 28.52
C TYR A 344 24.07 47.24 27.32
N ASN A 345 22.96 47.99 27.19
CA ASN A 345 22.70 48.94 26.11
C ASN A 345 22.86 48.36 24.68
N ARG A 346 22.50 47.08 24.48
CA ARG A 346 22.54 46.42 23.16
C ARG A 346 21.22 46.58 22.41
N THR A 347 20.95 47.78 21.90
CA THR A 347 19.68 48.16 21.26
C THR A 347 19.26 47.25 20.10
N GLU A 348 20.19 46.82 19.26
CA GLU A 348 19.92 45.89 18.14
C GLU A 348 19.39 44.53 18.64
N MET A 349 20.01 43.97 19.68
CA MET A 349 19.60 42.69 20.26
C MET A 349 18.27 42.80 21.02
N VAL A 350 17.94 43.98 21.56
CA VAL A 350 16.64 44.23 22.16
C VAL A 350 15.54 44.13 21.09
N ASN A 351 15.71 44.78 19.95
CA ASN A 351 14.72 44.76 18.87
C ASN A 351 14.50 43.34 18.32
N GLU A 352 15.58 42.62 18.01
CA GLU A 352 15.51 41.23 17.50
C GLU A 352 14.79 40.29 18.49
N ASN A 353 15.12 40.39 19.79
CA ASN A 353 14.46 39.56 20.80
C ASN A 353 13.00 39.98 21.06
N GLU A 354 12.65 41.26 20.89
CA GLU A 354 11.25 41.71 20.99
C GLU A 354 10.39 41.21 19.83
N GLU A 355 10.94 41.11 18.61
CA GLU A 355 10.27 40.46 17.47
C GLU A 355 10.08 38.96 17.71
N LEU A 356 11.12 38.29 18.19
CA LEU A 356 11.07 36.87 18.52
C LEU A 356 10.05 36.57 19.64
N LEU A 357 9.99 37.43 20.67
CA LEU A 357 9.04 37.31 21.77
C LEU A 357 7.59 37.39 21.26
N LYS A 358 7.29 38.36 20.38
CA LYS A 358 5.95 38.50 19.76
C LYS A 358 5.57 37.26 18.96
N LEU A 359 6.52 36.65 18.25
CA LEU A 359 6.29 35.41 17.51
C LEU A 359 5.92 34.26 18.45
N TYR A 360 6.68 34.08 19.54
CA TYR A 360 6.41 33.03 20.53
C TYR A 360 5.09 33.23 21.27
N GLU A 361 4.76 34.47 21.67
CA GLU A 361 3.47 34.79 22.32
C GLU A 361 2.28 34.54 21.37
N ASN A 362 2.43 34.82 20.07
CA ASN A 362 1.41 34.54 19.07
C ASN A 362 1.18 33.02 18.91
N ILE A 363 2.27 32.25 18.82
CA ILE A 363 2.20 30.79 18.73
C ILE A 363 1.56 30.21 19.99
N TYR A 364 2.03 30.64 21.17
CA TYR A 364 1.51 30.21 22.46
C TYR A 364 0.00 30.45 22.61
N SER A 365 -0.47 31.65 22.25
CA SER A 365 -1.90 32.01 22.29
C SER A 365 -2.75 31.07 21.43
N LYS A 366 -2.30 30.81 20.20
CA LYS A 366 -3.00 29.92 19.26
C LYS A 366 -3.03 28.47 19.73
N ILE A 367 -1.91 27.92 20.20
CA ILE A 367 -1.88 26.53 20.69
C ILE A 367 -2.65 26.35 22.00
N SER A 368 -2.67 27.39 22.86
CA SER A 368 -3.46 27.37 24.10
C SER A 368 -4.96 27.37 23.86
N GLN A 369 -5.40 27.88 22.69
CA GLN A 369 -6.79 27.81 22.23
C GLN A 369 -7.12 26.46 21.54
N GLY A 370 -6.20 25.48 21.59
CA GLY A 370 -6.35 24.19 20.93
C GLY A 370 -6.10 24.24 19.41
N SER A 371 -5.53 25.33 18.88
CA SER A 371 -5.21 25.41 17.46
C SER A 371 -3.87 24.77 17.16
N MET A 372 -3.81 23.95 16.11
CA MET A 372 -2.56 23.46 15.56
C MET A 372 -2.00 24.49 14.57
N ILE A 373 -0.68 24.71 14.61
CA ILE A 373 -0.01 25.68 13.75
C ILE A 373 1.03 24.93 12.92
N TYR A 374 0.89 25.02 11.60
CA TYR A 374 1.80 24.47 10.57
C TYR A 374 1.63 22.98 10.21
N SER A 375 0.41 22.44 10.14
CA SER A 375 0.22 21.06 9.63
C SER A 375 0.13 20.97 8.10
N ARG A 376 0.55 19.85 7.50
CA ARG A 376 0.18 19.52 6.09
C ARG A 376 -1.34 19.56 5.89
N LEU A 377 -2.11 19.27 6.95
CA LEU A 377 -3.58 19.32 6.93
C LEU A 377 -4.12 20.74 6.71
N ASP A 378 -3.43 21.79 7.17
CA ASP A 378 -3.91 23.18 7.00
C ASP A 378 -3.82 23.66 5.53
N LYS A 379 -2.92 23.06 4.73
CA LYS A 379 -2.88 23.29 3.27
C LYS A 379 -3.98 22.54 2.53
N LEU A 380 -4.36 21.36 3.01
CA LEU A 380 -5.51 20.62 2.46
C LEU A 380 -6.80 21.40 2.72
N LYS A 381 -6.99 21.97 3.91
CA LYS A 381 -8.14 22.85 4.20
C LYS A 381 -8.20 24.09 3.31
N LYS A 382 -7.05 24.66 2.91
CA LYS A 382 -6.98 25.82 2.00
C LYS A 382 -7.17 25.50 0.51
N GLN A 383 -7.11 24.23 0.10
CA GLN A 383 -7.34 23.82 -1.29
C GLN A 383 -8.78 23.35 -1.55
N VAL A 384 -9.60 23.28 -0.50
CA VAL A 384 -11.00 22.84 -0.54
C VAL A 384 -11.98 24.02 -0.52
N ASN A 385 -11.48 25.25 -0.34
CA ASN A 385 -12.25 26.50 -0.46
C ASN A 385 -11.99 27.22 -1.77
#